data_AF-J0QTX8-F1
#
_entry.id   AF-J0QTX8-F1
#
_cell.length_a   1.000
_cell.length_b   1.000
_cell.length_c   1.000
_cell.angle_alpha   90.00
_cell.angle_beta   90.00
_cell.angle_gamma   90.00
#
_symmetry.space_group_name_H-M   'P 1'
#
loop_
_entity.id
_entity.type
_entity.pdbx_description
1 polymer ?
#
loop_
_entity_poly.entity_id
_entity_poly.type
_entity_poly.pdbx_seq_one_letter_code
_entity_poly.pdbx_strand_id
1 'polypeptide(L)'
;MQTKDATEILKSLGWEPHRDKMGDMFAYYHLPDRIVRIHYGVIDYGQDSGRLWVSSSLTTVAYCLGCEYINGKESQYQYEDMLISSEENFGVTALEFFENHVKVALNKVLAWAQEQDIEQKLREESANHSLIAKALLGDIEALRNYKSISQLYTPEFSDYEKMTQVERAIFFAEAYKNNELDDLLARKKPKQRSISLTTATRILKTEGWLATEPGKMWLVLPDRFIQFDFGFIRLHDDYNVHLEAEISNEEISVACHYIHDSGKYRKISATNIYQSFNTIGGGLFSGVDKGIDIRVETLNEQELIKISERIIQWARAQDLQGSIEGKTLVQKYNYNTDIIWHLACLALTGKINVLKSYQNLLALGTISEHLESNIVEKSVKYAVEFAEKHLKILKEREVADARIGVQSLAFLNTVSKTLKMMNWTVYRDKNYNYNAYFISKDRIINIVYSFDRKGKIPVVVFKASLSTLAFSTAHRDVFFEKPQYIALKEAEEVYTVSSVEVEEGKLKQICADILEWADQQNVNQIIYDYAALPTDSEFCLAEFHLIALILTGNVKKLKFYKESFQRKNYLGFVDTITRYDIDKALTLAQGYRTFFQKTL
;
A
#
# COMPACT_ATOMS: atom_id res chain seq x y z
N MET A 1 51.99 -7.56 39.48
CA MET A 1 50.55 -7.43 39.12
C MET A 1 50.41 -7.64 37.63
N GLN A 2 49.44 -8.41 37.16
CA GLN A 2 49.11 -8.61 35.74
C GLN A 2 47.85 -7.83 35.34
N THR A 3 47.59 -7.66 34.04
CA THR A 3 46.39 -6.95 33.53
C THR A 3 45.07 -7.49 34.11
N LYS A 4 44.98 -8.78 34.41
CA LYS A 4 43.82 -9.39 35.07
C LYS A 4 43.60 -8.85 36.49
N ASP A 5 44.67 -8.62 37.24
CA ASP A 5 44.60 -8.14 38.62
C ASP A 5 44.16 -6.66 38.62
N ALA A 6 44.68 -5.85 37.68
CA ALA A 6 44.24 -4.48 37.47
C ALA A 6 42.76 -4.40 37.05
N THR A 7 42.27 -5.39 36.30
CA THR A 7 40.85 -5.50 35.90
C THR A 7 39.94 -5.73 37.10
N GLU A 8 40.34 -6.60 38.04
CA GLU A 8 39.55 -6.83 39.27
C GLU A 8 39.54 -5.60 40.19
N ILE A 9 40.66 -4.87 40.25
CA ILE A 9 40.72 -3.59 40.97
C ILE A 9 39.76 -2.57 40.34
N LEU A 10 39.77 -2.43 39.01
CA LEU A 10 38.85 -1.54 38.28
C LEU A 10 37.38 -1.83 38.62
N LYS A 11 36.97 -3.10 38.59
CA LYS A 11 35.61 -3.51 39.00
C LYS A 11 35.28 -3.09 40.43
N SER A 12 36.20 -3.32 41.37
CA SER A 12 36.00 -2.96 42.78
C SER A 12 35.84 -1.44 43.00
N LEU A 13 36.37 -0.64 42.07
CA LEU A 13 36.30 0.83 42.08
C LEU A 13 35.14 1.37 41.24
N GLY A 14 34.22 0.51 40.79
CA GLY A 14 33.03 0.90 40.04
C GLY A 14 33.28 1.17 38.55
N TRP A 15 34.42 0.73 38.00
CA TRP A 15 34.65 0.74 36.57
C TRP A 15 34.08 -0.51 35.92
N GLU A 16 33.63 -0.37 34.68
CA GLU A 16 33.07 -1.45 33.88
C GLU A 16 34.08 -1.91 32.81
N PRO A 17 34.90 -2.94 33.08
CA PRO A 17 35.89 -3.40 32.12
C PRO A 17 35.27 -4.22 30.99
N HIS A 18 35.82 -4.03 29.79
CA HIS A 18 35.47 -4.71 28.55
C HIS A 18 36.74 -5.22 27.87
N ARG A 19 36.65 -6.39 27.23
CA ARG A 19 37.70 -6.92 26.36
C ARG A 19 37.15 -7.02 24.96
N ASP A 20 37.83 -6.40 24.01
CA ASP A 20 37.42 -6.44 22.62
C ASP A 20 37.84 -7.75 21.92
N LYS A 21 37.49 -7.88 20.63
CA LYS A 21 37.81 -9.07 19.83
C LYS A 21 39.31 -9.24 19.53
N MET A 22 40.09 -8.17 19.62
CA MET A 22 41.54 -8.16 19.39
C MET A 22 42.35 -8.40 20.67
N GLY A 23 41.68 -8.43 21.83
CA GLY A 23 42.29 -8.66 23.13
C GLY A 23 42.67 -7.39 23.88
N ASP A 24 42.31 -6.21 23.34
CA ASP A 24 42.51 -4.92 23.98
C ASP A 24 41.54 -4.74 25.15
N MET A 25 42.00 -4.07 26.20
CA MET A 25 41.28 -3.93 27.46
C MET A 25 40.82 -2.49 27.67
N PHE A 26 39.51 -2.30 27.73
CA PHE A 26 38.88 -1.01 27.99
C PHE A 26 38.14 -1.03 29.32
N ALA A 27 37.94 0.13 29.95
CA ALA A 27 37.00 0.24 31.05
C ALA A 27 36.25 1.56 31.02
N TYR A 28 34.99 1.54 31.45
CA TYR A 28 34.12 2.70 31.46
C TYR A 28 33.81 3.13 32.89
N TYR A 29 33.69 4.44 33.10
CA TYR A 29 33.24 5.04 34.35
C TYR A 29 32.20 6.10 34.07
N HIS A 30 31.06 6.00 34.74
CA HIS A 30 29.91 6.86 34.53
C HIS A 30 29.91 7.99 35.56
N LEU A 31 30.12 9.22 35.09
CA LEU A 31 29.85 10.44 35.84
C LEU A 31 28.42 10.94 35.50
N PRO A 32 27.83 11.84 36.30
CA PRO A 32 26.46 12.30 36.08
C PRO A 32 26.19 12.89 34.69
N ASP A 33 27.19 13.53 34.07
CA ASP A 33 27.08 14.26 32.81
C ASP A 33 27.95 13.69 31.68
N ARG A 34 28.85 12.74 31.97
CA ARG A 34 29.83 12.23 31.01
C ARG A 34 30.24 10.79 31.28
N ILE A 35 30.77 10.13 30.26
CA ILE A 35 31.30 8.78 30.31
C ILE A 35 32.79 8.87 30.05
N VAL A 36 33.58 8.33 30.97
CA VAL A 36 35.03 8.23 30.84
C VAL A 36 35.38 6.82 30.40
N ARG A 37 36.16 6.70 29.34
CA ARG A 37 36.73 5.45 28.87
C ARG A 37 38.23 5.48 29.06
N ILE A 38 38.77 4.37 29.57
CA ILE A 38 40.20 4.11 29.55
C ILE A 38 40.49 2.92 28.63
N HIS A 39 41.58 3.02 27.87
CA HIS A 39 42.28 1.87 27.32
C HIS A 39 43.47 1.61 28.24
N TYR A 40 43.59 0.38 28.76
CA TYR A 40 44.61 0.06 29.75
C TYR A 40 45.33 -1.26 29.50
N GLY A 41 46.55 -1.36 30.01
CA GLY A 41 47.34 -2.58 29.97
C GLY A 41 48.48 -2.53 30.97
N VAL A 42 48.87 -3.69 31.50
CA VAL A 42 50.07 -3.80 32.34
C VAL A 42 51.20 -4.40 31.50
N ILE A 43 52.25 -3.62 31.29
CA ILE A 43 53.46 -4.04 30.60
C ILE A 43 54.52 -4.36 31.65
N ASP A 44 55.07 -5.57 31.61
CA ASP A 44 56.16 -6.01 32.46
C ASP A 44 57.47 -5.97 31.65
N TYR A 45 58.43 -5.13 32.06
CA TYR A 45 59.73 -5.01 31.39
C TYR A 45 60.81 -5.91 32.03
N GLY A 46 60.48 -6.75 33.02
CA GLY A 46 61.43 -7.60 33.75
C GLY A 46 61.73 -7.08 35.17
N GLN A 47 62.84 -7.55 35.78
CA GLN A 47 63.13 -7.42 37.23
C GLN A 47 63.12 -5.99 37.81
N ASP A 48 63.14 -4.93 36.99
CA ASP A 48 63.36 -3.56 37.46
C ASP A 48 62.24 -2.55 37.14
N SER A 49 61.16 -2.89 36.41
CA SER A 49 59.97 -2.01 36.33
C SER A 49 58.74 -2.64 35.65
N GLY A 50 57.57 -2.43 36.25
CA GLY A 50 56.27 -2.63 35.61
C GLY A 50 55.59 -1.29 35.32
N ARG A 51 54.90 -1.18 34.16
CA ARG A 51 54.17 0.02 33.76
C ARG A 51 52.69 -0.31 33.54
N LEU A 52 51.82 0.36 34.27
CA LEU A 52 50.42 0.49 33.86
C LEU A 52 50.35 1.57 32.80
N TRP A 53 49.85 1.22 31.62
CA TRP A 53 49.55 2.16 30.56
C TRP A 53 48.05 2.49 30.63
N VAL A 54 47.71 3.78 30.60
CA VAL A 54 46.31 4.27 30.60
C VAL A 54 46.18 5.42 29.61
N SER A 55 45.53 5.17 28.48
CA SER A 55 45.01 6.22 27.61
C SER A 55 43.55 6.48 27.97
N SER A 56 43.15 7.75 27.98
CA SER A 56 41.81 8.15 28.42
C SER A 56 41.11 8.98 27.37
N SER A 57 39.81 8.74 27.25
CA SER A 57 38.90 9.50 26.41
C SER A 57 37.58 9.69 27.15
N LEU A 58 36.80 10.69 26.77
CA LEU A 58 35.46 10.88 27.32
C LEU A 58 34.45 11.28 26.24
N THR A 59 33.19 11.05 26.57
CA THR A 59 32.03 11.35 25.73
C THR A 59 30.82 11.61 26.61
N THR A 60 29.67 11.91 26.01
CA THR A 60 28.38 11.98 26.73
C THR A 60 27.41 10.96 26.17
N VAL A 61 26.43 10.57 27.00
CA VAL A 61 25.35 9.67 26.58
C VAL A 61 24.63 10.24 25.35
N ALA A 62 24.29 11.54 25.38
CA ALA A 62 23.63 12.21 24.28
C ALA A 62 24.49 12.24 23.00
N TYR A 63 25.81 12.41 23.13
CA TYR A 63 26.73 12.38 21.99
C TYR A 63 26.77 11.01 21.32
N CYS A 64 26.99 9.93 22.08
CA CYS A 64 26.99 8.58 21.51
C CYS A 64 25.63 8.20 20.89
N LEU A 65 24.52 8.49 21.58
CA LEU A 65 23.18 8.23 21.04
C LEU A 65 22.92 9.03 19.76
N GLY A 66 23.40 10.27 19.69
CA GLY A 66 23.37 11.10 18.50
C GLY A 66 24.19 10.54 17.35
N CYS A 67 25.40 10.02 17.62
CA CYS A 67 26.23 9.34 16.62
C CYS A 67 25.52 8.13 16.04
N GLU A 68 25.00 7.25 16.89
CA GLU A 68 24.27 6.07 16.44
C GLU A 68 22.97 6.45 15.72
N TYR A 69 22.30 7.52 16.15
CA TYR A 69 21.05 8.00 15.55
C TYR A 69 21.29 8.62 14.15
N ILE A 70 22.32 9.43 14.01
CA ILE A 70 22.60 10.09 12.72
C ILE A 70 23.20 9.09 11.73
N ASN A 71 24.04 8.17 12.19
CA ASN A 71 24.68 7.17 11.33
C ASN A 71 23.79 5.98 10.98
N GLY A 72 22.66 5.79 11.67
CA GLY A 72 21.74 4.69 11.37
C GLY A 72 22.30 3.30 11.71
N LYS A 73 23.27 3.23 12.62
CA LYS A 73 23.94 1.98 13.02
C LYS A 73 24.14 2.00 14.52
N GLU A 74 23.91 0.87 15.19
CA GLU A 74 24.39 0.68 16.56
C GLU A 74 25.92 0.56 16.54
N SER A 75 26.58 1.17 17.52
CA SER A 75 28.02 1.04 17.71
C SER A 75 28.38 -0.42 18.03
N GLN A 76 29.54 -0.91 17.58
CA GLN A 76 29.92 -2.31 17.83
C GLN A 76 30.24 -2.54 19.31
N TYR A 77 30.56 -1.47 20.03
CA TYR A 77 30.87 -1.44 21.46
C TYR A 77 30.07 -0.34 22.14
N GLN A 78 29.62 -0.57 23.37
CA GLN A 78 28.94 0.43 24.18
C GLN A 78 29.84 1.68 24.30
N TYR A 79 29.40 2.79 23.71
CA TYR A 79 30.14 4.06 23.67
C TYR A 79 31.44 4.00 22.85
N GLU A 80 31.34 3.75 21.54
CA GLU A 80 32.49 3.78 20.62
C GLU A 80 32.87 5.21 20.21
N ASP A 81 31.88 6.12 20.11
CA ASP A 81 32.08 7.49 19.66
C ASP A 81 32.58 8.42 20.80
N MET A 82 33.89 8.68 20.80
CA MET A 82 34.57 9.53 21.79
C MET A 82 34.64 10.99 21.33
N LEU A 83 34.30 11.92 22.23
CA LEU A 83 34.30 13.37 21.95
C LEU A 83 35.65 14.02 22.25
N ILE A 84 36.28 13.64 23.37
CA ILE A 84 37.59 14.16 23.79
C ILE A 84 38.52 12.98 24.04
N SER A 85 39.74 13.06 23.52
CA SER A 85 40.80 12.10 23.79
C SER A 85 41.99 12.81 24.41
N SER A 86 42.59 12.21 25.43
CA SER A 86 43.81 12.69 26.05
C SER A 86 45.03 12.31 25.22
N GLU A 87 45.92 13.27 24.95
CA GLU A 87 47.27 12.99 24.47
C GLU A 87 48.20 12.53 25.60
N GLU A 88 47.83 12.79 26.86
CA GLU A 88 48.55 12.36 28.06
C GLU A 88 48.24 10.90 28.41
N ASN A 89 49.27 10.17 28.84
CA ASN A 89 49.15 8.84 29.42
C ASN A 89 49.15 8.93 30.95
N PHE A 90 48.04 8.56 31.57
CA PHE A 90 47.84 8.64 33.03
C PHE A 90 48.41 7.43 33.78
N GLY A 91 49.15 6.59 33.08
CA GLY A 91 49.84 5.42 33.59
C GLY A 91 50.84 5.73 34.70
N VAL A 92 51.16 4.69 35.48
CA VAL A 92 52.13 4.76 36.59
C VAL A 92 53.22 3.72 36.35
N THR A 93 54.47 4.15 36.51
CA THR A 93 55.64 3.25 36.51
C THR A 93 56.09 3.05 37.95
N ALA A 94 56.25 1.79 38.37
CA ALA A 94 56.73 1.45 39.71
C ALA A 94 57.59 0.18 39.69
N LEU A 95 58.52 0.07 40.64
CA LEU A 95 59.33 -1.14 40.89
C LEU A 95 58.44 -2.31 41.33
N GLU A 96 57.49 -2.05 42.23
CA GLU A 96 56.45 -3.00 42.64
C GLU A 96 55.07 -2.38 42.42
N PHE A 97 54.19 -3.11 41.75
CA PHE A 97 52.89 -2.60 41.31
C PHE A 97 51.77 -3.06 42.25
N PHE A 98 51.08 -2.11 42.88
CA PHE A 98 50.06 -2.31 43.93
C PHE A 98 48.75 -1.62 43.55
N GLU A 99 47.67 -1.96 44.24
CA GLU A 99 46.33 -1.38 44.04
C GLU A 99 46.32 0.16 44.12
N ASN A 100 47.12 0.73 45.02
CA ASN A 100 47.23 2.19 45.15
C ASN A 100 47.75 2.87 43.88
N HIS A 101 48.59 2.22 43.08
CA HIS A 101 49.07 2.79 41.82
C HIS A 101 47.96 2.86 40.76
N VAL A 102 47.06 1.86 40.74
CA VAL A 102 45.85 1.89 39.90
C VAL A 102 44.94 3.02 40.34
N LYS A 103 44.66 3.15 41.65
CA LYS A 103 43.83 4.24 42.20
C LYS A 103 44.37 5.62 41.85
N VAL A 104 45.69 5.83 41.96
CA VAL A 104 46.33 7.10 41.60
C VAL A 104 46.15 7.41 40.12
N ALA A 105 46.37 6.44 39.23
CA ALA A 105 46.14 6.61 37.79
C ALA A 105 44.68 7.01 37.50
N LEU A 106 43.71 6.29 38.08
CA LEU A 106 42.30 6.55 37.87
C LEU A 106 41.85 7.90 38.43
N ASN A 107 42.36 8.31 39.59
CA ASN A 107 42.06 9.63 40.15
C ASN A 107 42.57 10.75 39.24
N LYS A 108 43.74 10.58 38.60
CA LYS A 108 44.23 11.54 37.60
C LYS A 108 43.34 11.58 36.37
N VAL A 109 42.90 10.42 35.88
CA VAL A 109 41.95 10.32 34.76
C VAL A 109 40.63 11.03 35.09
N LEU A 110 40.09 10.83 36.29
CA LEU A 110 38.85 11.46 36.71
C LEU A 110 39.00 12.97 36.90
N ALA A 111 40.12 13.43 37.48
CA ALA A 111 40.41 14.86 37.60
C ALA A 111 40.52 15.52 36.21
N TRP A 112 41.30 14.92 35.31
CA TRP A 112 41.39 15.36 33.92
C TRP A 112 40.02 15.41 33.25
N ALA A 113 39.21 14.35 33.43
CA ALA A 113 37.90 14.26 32.83
C ALA A 113 36.94 15.34 33.36
N GLN A 114 37.05 15.71 34.64
CA GLN A 114 36.24 16.77 35.26
C GLN A 114 36.66 18.18 34.80
N GLU A 115 37.94 18.39 34.48
CA GLU A 115 38.46 19.66 33.97
C GLU A 115 38.09 19.93 32.50
N GLN A 116 37.63 18.91 31.75
CA GLN A 116 37.24 19.09 30.36
C GLN A 116 35.94 19.89 30.22
N ASP A 117 35.99 20.93 29.38
CA ASP A 117 34.81 21.68 28.94
C ASP A 117 34.17 21.02 27.71
N ILE A 118 33.08 20.29 27.96
CA ILE A 118 32.34 19.55 26.94
C ILE A 118 31.65 20.50 25.95
N GLU A 119 31.10 21.62 26.43
CA GLU A 119 30.37 22.55 25.56
C GLU A 119 31.34 23.28 24.63
N GLN A 120 32.48 23.73 25.16
CA GLN A 120 33.55 24.32 24.35
C GLN A 120 34.03 23.34 23.28
N LYS A 121 34.22 22.06 23.62
CA LYS A 121 34.59 21.04 22.63
C LYS A 121 33.52 20.85 21.56
N LEU A 122 32.23 20.82 21.92
CA LEU A 122 31.15 20.75 20.94
C LEU A 122 31.16 21.96 20.00
N ARG A 123 31.51 23.16 20.48
CA ARG A 123 31.65 24.36 19.64
C ARG A 123 32.78 24.20 18.61
N GLU A 124 33.91 23.63 19.02
CA GLU A 124 35.03 23.31 18.11
C GLU A 124 34.64 22.28 17.06
N GLU A 125 33.99 21.18 17.47
CA GLU A 125 33.53 20.13 16.54
C GLU A 125 32.45 20.65 15.57
N SER A 126 31.57 21.54 16.04
CA SER A 126 30.58 22.23 15.21
C SER A 126 31.23 23.13 14.15
N ALA A 127 32.30 23.84 14.52
CA ALA A 127 33.11 24.64 13.59
C ALA A 127 33.81 23.76 12.53
N ASN A 128 34.15 22.52 12.89
CA ASN A 128 34.68 21.49 11.99
C ASN A 128 33.59 20.68 11.27
N HIS A 129 32.37 21.22 11.13
CA HIS A 129 31.25 20.64 10.40
C HIS A 129 30.62 19.36 11.00
N SER A 130 30.82 19.07 12.29
CA SER A 130 30.11 17.95 12.95
C SER A 130 28.61 18.22 13.08
N LEU A 131 27.79 17.40 12.42
CA LEU A 131 26.32 17.48 12.48
C LEU A 131 25.78 17.23 13.88
N ILE A 132 26.44 16.35 14.64
CA ILE A 132 26.04 15.94 16.00
C ILE A 132 26.32 17.07 16.98
N ALA A 133 27.49 17.71 16.84
CA ALA A 133 27.84 18.85 17.67
C ALA A 133 26.90 20.04 17.42
N LYS A 134 26.55 20.30 16.15
CA LYS A 134 25.52 21.29 15.78
C LYS A 134 24.15 20.95 16.38
N ALA A 135 23.75 19.68 16.34
CA ALA A 135 22.47 19.22 16.89
C ALA A 135 22.40 19.38 18.41
N LEU A 136 23.45 18.99 19.15
CA LEU A 136 23.52 19.12 20.61
C LEU A 136 23.64 20.57 21.09
N LEU A 137 24.23 21.46 20.28
CA LEU A 137 24.25 22.91 20.53
C LEU A 137 22.93 23.60 20.14
N GLY A 138 21.98 22.89 19.53
CA GLY A 138 20.68 23.43 19.12
C GLY A 138 20.72 24.34 17.89
N ASP A 139 21.78 24.28 17.08
CA ASP A 139 21.97 25.12 15.88
C ASP A 139 21.20 24.56 14.66
N ILE A 140 19.88 24.57 14.78
CA ILE A 140 18.95 24.02 13.77
C ILE A 140 19.02 24.82 12.45
N GLU A 141 19.29 26.13 12.52
CA GLU A 141 19.38 26.98 11.34
C GLU A 141 20.62 26.64 10.50
N ALA A 142 21.77 26.40 11.13
CA ALA A 142 22.95 25.90 10.42
C ALA A 142 22.74 24.50 9.81
N LEU A 143 21.97 23.62 10.47
CA LEU A 143 21.62 22.30 9.93
C LEU A 143 20.69 22.40 8.71
N ARG A 144 19.72 23.33 8.71
CA ARG A 144 18.79 23.54 7.58
C ARG A 144 19.46 24.13 6.35
N ASN A 145 20.51 24.95 6.54
CA ASN A 145 21.29 25.54 5.45
C ASN A 145 22.14 24.53 4.65
N TYR A 146 22.21 23.27 5.09
CA TYR A 146 22.89 22.19 4.36
C TYR A 146 22.09 21.60 3.18
N LYS A 147 20.83 22.03 2.93
CA LYS A 147 19.95 21.46 1.87
C LYS A 147 19.41 22.52 0.90
N SER A 148 19.42 22.19 -0.40
CA SER A 148 18.70 22.93 -1.46
C SER A 148 17.20 22.65 -1.39
N ILE A 149 16.39 23.71 -1.51
CA ILE A 149 14.93 23.71 -1.34
C ILE A 149 14.25 23.07 -2.56
N SER A 150 13.67 21.88 -2.41
CA SER A 150 12.47 21.46 -3.16
C SER A 150 11.90 20.15 -2.62
N GLN A 151 10.89 20.25 -1.75
CA GLN A 151 9.77 19.30 -1.54
C GLN A 151 9.00 19.78 -0.31
N LEU A 152 7.67 19.88 -0.43
CA LEU A 152 6.76 20.03 0.71
C LEU A 152 6.85 18.74 1.54
N TYR A 153 7.68 18.81 2.58
CA TYR A 153 8.01 17.72 3.48
C TYR A 153 7.07 17.78 4.70
N THR A 154 6.35 16.69 4.98
CA THR A 154 5.55 16.53 6.20
C THR A 154 6.33 15.63 7.17
N PRO A 155 6.90 16.17 8.27
CA PRO A 155 7.92 15.49 9.08
C PRO A 155 7.42 14.34 9.97
N GLU A 156 6.12 14.21 10.18
CA GLU A 156 5.55 13.23 11.13
C GLU A 156 5.56 11.78 10.63
N PHE A 157 5.96 11.53 9.37
CA PHE A 157 5.83 10.23 8.70
C PHE A 157 7.03 9.82 7.83
N SER A 158 8.19 10.47 7.93
CA SER A 158 9.38 10.06 7.19
C SER A 158 10.14 8.95 7.92
N ASP A 159 10.40 7.83 7.22
CA ASP A 159 11.22 6.72 7.70
C ASP A 159 12.63 7.20 8.09
N TYR A 160 13.07 6.90 9.32
CA TYR A 160 14.41 7.21 9.83
C TYR A 160 15.53 6.75 8.87
N GLU A 161 15.40 5.60 8.22
CA GLU A 161 16.41 5.10 7.26
C GLU A 161 16.44 5.85 5.93
N LYS A 162 15.38 6.58 5.57
CA LYS A 162 15.30 7.41 4.34
C LYS A 162 15.67 8.87 4.57
N MET A 163 15.77 9.28 5.84
CA MET A 163 16.35 10.55 6.21
C MET A 163 17.83 10.56 5.85
N THR A 164 18.27 11.63 5.20
CA THR A 164 19.69 12.00 5.10
C THR A 164 20.27 12.20 6.50
N GLN A 165 21.59 12.06 6.65
CA GLN A 165 22.27 12.34 7.93
C GLN A 165 21.94 13.73 8.48
N VAL A 166 21.72 14.72 7.61
CA VAL A 166 21.31 16.09 7.97
C VAL A 166 19.88 16.12 8.51
N GLU A 167 18.93 15.44 7.86
CA GLU A 167 17.56 15.34 8.36
C GLU A 167 17.51 14.63 9.72
N ARG A 168 18.23 13.51 9.88
CA ARG A 168 18.36 12.83 11.17
C ARG A 168 18.94 13.75 12.24
N ALA A 169 19.94 14.57 11.89
CA ALA A 169 20.53 15.52 12.81
C ALA A 169 19.54 16.63 13.22
N ILE A 170 18.69 17.10 12.30
CA ILE A 170 17.63 18.08 12.61
C ILE A 170 16.61 17.46 13.58
N PHE A 171 16.11 16.25 13.31
CA PHE A 171 15.15 15.57 14.19
C PHE A 171 15.73 15.27 15.57
N PHE A 172 16.99 14.82 15.61
CA PHE A 172 17.70 14.59 16.86
C PHE A 172 17.83 15.89 17.66
N ALA A 173 18.19 17.02 17.01
CA ALA A 173 18.28 18.32 17.64
C ALA A 173 16.93 18.80 18.20
N GLU A 174 15.86 18.61 17.45
CA GLU A 174 14.49 18.98 17.85
C GLU A 174 14.00 18.14 19.04
N ALA A 175 14.20 16.82 19.00
CA ALA A 175 13.83 15.93 20.11
C ALA A 175 14.70 16.14 21.36
N TYR A 176 16.00 16.39 21.19
CA TYR A 176 16.90 16.70 22.30
C TYR A 176 16.52 18.01 22.98
N LYS A 177 16.19 19.05 22.21
CA LYS A 177 15.70 20.34 22.74
C LYS A 177 14.38 20.20 23.52
N ASN A 178 13.51 19.30 23.07
CA ASN A 178 12.18 19.10 23.66
C ASN A 178 12.17 18.06 24.81
N ASN A 179 13.30 17.46 25.18
CA ASN A 179 13.39 16.33 26.12
C ASN A 179 12.59 15.08 25.68
N GLU A 180 12.44 14.86 24.38
CA GLU A 180 11.67 13.76 23.78
C GLU A 180 12.59 12.62 23.25
N LEU A 181 13.82 12.56 23.76
CA LEU A 181 14.86 11.70 23.20
C LEU A 181 14.56 10.20 23.38
N ASP A 182 13.98 9.80 24.51
CA ASP A 182 13.64 8.41 24.78
C ASP A 182 12.53 7.88 23.85
N ASP A 183 11.56 8.72 23.51
CA ASP A 183 10.49 8.40 22.55
C ASP A 183 11.02 8.27 21.13
N LEU A 184 12.00 9.10 20.76
CA LEU A 184 12.70 9.04 19.47
C LEU A 184 13.51 7.74 19.35
N LEU A 185 14.22 7.36 20.41
CA LEU A 185 15.08 6.16 20.43
C LEU A 185 14.28 4.85 20.55
N ALA A 186 13.07 4.88 21.13
CA ALA A 186 12.16 3.74 21.14
C ALA A 186 11.70 3.33 19.73
N ARG A 187 11.66 4.27 18.76
CA ARG A 187 11.35 4.02 17.34
C ARG A 187 12.46 3.27 16.60
N LYS A 188 13.65 3.11 17.21
CA LYS A 188 14.86 2.51 16.62
C LYS A 188 14.87 0.97 16.64
N LYS A 189 13.96 0.31 17.38
CA LYS A 189 13.87 -1.17 17.44
C LYS A 189 12.70 -1.68 16.57
N PRO A 190 12.96 -2.33 15.41
CA PRO A 190 11.88 -2.87 14.58
C PRO A 190 11.17 -4.01 15.32
N LYS A 191 9.85 -3.85 15.54
CA LYS A 191 9.00 -4.90 16.10
C LYS A 191 8.46 -5.79 14.98
N GLN A 192 8.57 -7.07 15.23
CA GLN A 192 8.36 -8.21 14.34
C GLN A 192 6.93 -8.31 13.75
N ARG A 193 6.83 -8.95 12.56
CA ARG A 193 5.57 -9.30 11.87
C ARG A 193 4.58 -10.01 12.79
N SER A 194 3.33 -9.55 12.86
CA SER A 194 2.29 -10.14 13.73
C SER A 194 1.28 -11.08 13.05
N ILE A 195 1.21 -11.12 11.70
CA ILE A 195 0.31 -12.03 10.95
C ILE A 195 0.99 -12.70 9.75
N SER A 196 0.58 -13.92 9.40
CA SER A 196 1.06 -14.65 8.21
C SER A 196 0.34 -14.23 6.93
N LEU A 197 0.94 -14.42 5.74
CA LEU A 197 0.27 -14.22 4.44
C LEU A 197 -1.08 -14.96 4.38
N THR A 198 -1.11 -16.21 4.83
CA THR A 198 -2.31 -17.03 4.86
C THR A 198 -3.39 -16.44 5.76
N THR A 199 -2.99 -15.92 6.93
CA THR A 199 -3.90 -15.23 7.85
C THR A 199 -4.44 -13.94 7.24
N ALA A 200 -3.57 -13.14 6.60
CA ALA A 200 -3.95 -11.89 5.94
C ALA A 200 -4.91 -12.13 4.75
N THR A 201 -4.57 -13.07 3.86
CA THR A 201 -5.44 -13.52 2.77
C THR A 201 -6.81 -13.95 3.29
N ARG A 202 -6.85 -14.65 4.42
CA ARG A 202 -8.10 -15.10 5.04
C ARG A 202 -8.94 -13.93 5.52
N ILE A 203 -8.35 -12.96 6.22
CA ILE A 203 -9.05 -11.76 6.70
C ILE A 203 -9.59 -10.97 5.50
N LEU A 204 -8.78 -10.74 4.48
CA LEU A 204 -9.25 -10.02 3.28
C LEU A 204 -10.38 -10.77 2.57
N LYS A 205 -10.40 -12.11 2.57
CA LYS A 205 -11.53 -12.88 2.04
C LYS A 205 -12.84 -12.63 2.81
N THR A 206 -12.81 -12.39 4.12
CA THR A 206 -14.03 -12.04 4.86
C THR A 206 -14.56 -10.67 4.47
N GLU A 207 -13.66 -9.76 4.07
CA GLU A 207 -13.97 -8.43 3.53
C GLU A 207 -14.37 -8.46 2.04
N GLY A 208 -14.58 -9.66 1.46
CA GLY A 208 -15.04 -9.86 0.09
C GLY A 208 -13.95 -9.91 -0.98
N TRP A 209 -12.67 -9.86 -0.60
CA TRP A 209 -11.57 -9.95 -1.54
C TRP A 209 -11.34 -11.38 -2.03
N LEU A 210 -10.97 -11.54 -3.30
CA LEU A 210 -10.60 -12.82 -3.90
C LEU A 210 -9.08 -12.92 -4.03
N ALA A 211 -8.52 -14.10 -3.76
CA ALA A 211 -7.09 -14.35 -3.97
C ALA A 211 -6.90 -15.22 -5.22
N THR A 212 -6.00 -14.83 -6.10
CA THR A 212 -5.61 -15.67 -7.26
C THR A 212 -4.21 -16.26 -7.08
N GLU A 213 -3.36 -15.58 -6.31
CA GLU A 213 -2.05 -16.04 -5.89
C GLU A 213 -1.73 -15.52 -4.48
N PRO A 214 -0.82 -16.18 -3.73
CA PRO A 214 -0.42 -15.71 -2.41
C PRO A 214 0.09 -14.27 -2.48
N GLY A 215 -0.42 -13.38 -1.63
CA GLY A 215 0.02 -11.99 -1.62
C GLY A 215 -0.71 -11.08 -2.58
N LYS A 216 -1.59 -11.57 -3.46
CA LYS A 216 -2.39 -10.68 -4.33
C LYS A 216 -3.88 -10.93 -4.18
N MET A 217 -4.56 -9.89 -3.71
CA MET A 217 -6.01 -9.85 -3.56
C MET A 217 -6.64 -8.99 -4.65
N TRP A 218 -7.91 -9.29 -4.93
CA TRP A 218 -8.72 -8.60 -5.92
C TRP A 218 -10.09 -8.28 -5.36
N LEU A 219 -10.62 -7.12 -5.72
CA LEU A 219 -12.00 -6.76 -5.41
C LEU A 219 -12.70 -6.22 -6.65
N VAL A 220 -13.97 -6.59 -6.83
CA VAL A 220 -14.80 -6.11 -7.93
C VAL A 220 -15.82 -5.12 -7.38
N LEU A 221 -15.75 -3.88 -7.85
CA LEU A 221 -16.80 -2.88 -7.69
C LEU A 221 -17.63 -2.78 -8.97
N PRO A 222 -18.81 -2.15 -8.98
CA PRO A 222 -19.66 -2.08 -10.18
C PRO A 222 -19.03 -1.48 -11.44
N ASP A 223 -18.06 -0.58 -11.29
CA ASP A 223 -17.43 0.18 -12.39
C ASP A 223 -15.93 -0.04 -12.52
N ARG A 224 -15.30 -0.69 -11.53
CA ARG A 224 -13.84 -0.83 -11.46
C ARG A 224 -13.41 -2.07 -10.70
N PHE A 225 -12.14 -2.36 -10.89
CA PHE A 225 -11.40 -3.45 -10.31
C PHE A 225 -10.35 -2.88 -9.39
N ILE A 226 -10.11 -3.56 -8.27
CA ILE A 226 -9.04 -3.21 -7.33
C ILE A 226 -8.10 -4.40 -7.24
N GLN A 227 -6.83 -4.15 -7.53
CA GLN A 227 -5.71 -5.00 -7.14
C GLN A 227 -5.21 -4.54 -5.79
N PHE A 228 -4.93 -5.48 -4.91
CA PHE A 228 -4.21 -5.23 -3.69
C PHE A 228 -3.08 -6.24 -3.57
N ASP A 229 -1.86 -5.79 -3.87
CA ASP A 229 -0.64 -6.52 -3.64
C ASP A 229 -0.18 -6.29 -2.19
N PHE A 230 -0.28 -7.35 -1.40
CA PHE A 230 0.28 -7.49 -0.06
C PHE A 230 1.31 -8.61 -0.03
N GLY A 231 1.81 -9.02 -1.20
CA GLY A 231 2.79 -10.06 -1.43
C GLY A 231 4.14 -9.58 -1.00
N PHE A 232 4.26 -9.29 0.30
CA PHE A 232 5.39 -8.77 1.05
C PHE A 232 6.67 -8.79 0.22
N ILE A 233 6.85 -7.80 -0.66
CA ILE A 233 8.05 -7.72 -1.47
C ILE A 233 9.15 -7.44 -0.45
N ARG A 234 10.01 -8.43 -0.21
CA ARG A 234 11.33 -8.20 0.37
C ARG A 234 12.08 -7.34 -0.64
N LEU A 235 11.87 -6.04 -0.57
CA LEU A 235 12.89 -5.09 -0.98
C LEU A 235 14.02 -5.21 0.06
N HIS A 236 15.22 -4.82 -0.33
CA HIS A 236 16.46 -4.94 0.45
C HIS A 236 16.46 -4.25 1.84
N ASP A 237 15.31 -3.78 2.32
CA ASP A 237 15.04 -3.18 3.61
C ASP A 237 14.11 -4.12 4.42
N ASP A 238 14.70 -4.94 5.30
CA ASP A 238 14.13 -6.19 5.83
C ASP A 238 12.91 -6.06 6.79
N TYR A 239 12.27 -4.90 6.98
CA TYR A 239 11.36 -4.72 8.15
C TYR A 239 10.02 -4.01 7.93
N ASN A 240 9.64 -3.55 6.72
CA ASN A 240 8.30 -2.99 6.47
C ASN A 240 7.41 -3.91 5.63
N VAL A 241 6.11 -3.92 5.95
CA VAL A 241 5.08 -4.49 5.08
C VAL A 241 4.71 -3.44 4.05
N HIS A 242 5.13 -3.65 2.81
CA HIS A 242 4.70 -2.85 1.67
C HIS A 242 3.42 -3.43 1.08
N LEU A 243 2.42 -2.57 0.97
CA LEU A 243 1.09 -2.85 0.47
C LEU A 243 0.83 -1.86 -0.66
N GLU A 244 0.54 -2.36 -1.84
CA GLU A 244 0.27 -1.57 -3.03
C GLU A 244 -1.15 -1.89 -3.49
N ALA A 245 -1.97 -0.86 -3.70
CA ALA A 245 -3.24 -1.04 -4.36
C ALA A 245 -3.32 -0.23 -5.66
N GLU A 246 -3.88 -0.89 -6.66
CA GLU A 246 -3.99 -0.39 -8.03
C GLU A 246 -5.44 -0.58 -8.48
N ILE A 247 -5.89 0.26 -9.40
CA ILE A 247 -7.24 0.14 -9.96
C ILE A 247 -7.23 0.17 -11.48
N SER A 248 -8.23 -0.50 -12.05
CA SER A 248 -8.52 -0.53 -13.47
C SER A 248 -10.02 -0.64 -13.72
N ASN A 249 -10.48 -0.49 -14.95
CA ASN A 249 -11.86 -0.79 -15.34
C ASN A 249 -11.92 -1.78 -16.50
N GLU A 250 -13.12 -2.27 -16.82
CA GLU A 250 -13.28 -3.28 -17.87
C GLU A 250 -12.84 -2.73 -19.24
N GLU A 251 -13.29 -1.52 -19.61
CA GLU A 251 -13.07 -0.96 -20.94
C GLU A 251 -11.58 -0.80 -21.30
N ILE A 252 -10.79 -0.19 -20.40
CA ILE A 252 -9.35 0.01 -20.61
C ILE A 252 -8.58 -1.30 -20.58
N SER A 253 -9.02 -2.26 -19.76
CA SER A 253 -8.42 -3.59 -19.70
C SER A 253 -8.64 -4.34 -21.02
N VAL A 254 -9.87 -4.29 -21.58
CA VAL A 254 -10.17 -4.85 -22.90
C VAL A 254 -9.28 -4.22 -23.97
N ALA A 255 -9.21 -2.89 -23.98
CA ALA A 255 -8.44 -2.16 -24.97
C ALA A 255 -6.96 -2.54 -24.92
N CYS A 256 -6.35 -2.54 -23.72
CA CYS A 256 -4.95 -2.88 -23.54
C CYS A 256 -4.65 -4.33 -23.95
N HIS A 257 -5.46 -5.30 -23.52
CA HIS A 257 -5.30 -6.70 -23.91
C HIS A 257 -5.43 -6.90 -25.42
N TYR A 258 -6.42 -6.27 -26.04
CA TYR A 258 -6.62 -6.34 -27.49
C TYR A 258 -5.39 -5.81 -28.25
N ILE A 259 -4.82 -4.70 -27.78
CA ILE A 259 -3.63 -4.07 -28.37
C ILE A 259 -2.39 -4.95 -28.18
N HIS A 260 -2.15 -5.40 -26.95
CA HIS A 260 -1.00 -6.22 -26.58
C HIS A 260 -0.99 -7.58 -27.29
N ASP A 261 -2.10 -8.31 -27.23
CA ASP A 261 -2.25 -9.65 -27.82
C ASP A 261 -2.60 -9.64 -29.30
N SER A 262 -2.45 -8.49 -29.94
CA SER A 262 -2.48 -8.39 -31.39
C SER A 262 -3.83 -8.76 -32.01
N GLY A 263 -4.88 -8.13 -31.50
CA GLY A 263 -6.24 -8.27 -32.00
C GLY A 263 -6.98 -9.50 -31.51
N LYS A 264 -6.36 -10.31 -30.65
CA LYS A 264 -7.06 -11.39 -29.95
C LYS A 264 -7.87 -10.80 -28.80
N TYR A 265 -9.18 -10.89 -28.90
CA TYR A 265 -10.04 -10.67 -27.74
C TYR A 265 -9.77 -11.77 -26.71
N ARG A 266 -9.00 -11.47 -25.67
CA ARG A 266 -8.96 -12.33 -24.50
C ARG A 266 -10.21 -12.14 -23.69
N LYS A 267 -10.74 -13.27 -23.24
CA LYS A 267 -11.74 -13.31 -22.18
C LYS A 267 -11.13 -12.69 -20.92
N ILE A 268 -11.77 -11.65 -20.42
CA ILE A 268 -11.25 -10.84 -19.32
C ILE A 268 -11.77 -11.43 -18.02
N SER A 269 -11.02 -12.41 -17.51
CA SER A 269 -11.10 -12.78 -16.11
C SER A 269 -10.48 -11.69 -15.26
N ALA A 270 -10.86 -11.66 -13.98
CA ALA A 270 -10.16 -10.89 -12.95
C ALA A 270 -8.64 -11.03 -13.14
N THR A 271 -8.10 -12.25 -13.07
CA THR A 271 -6.66 -12.54 -13.25
C THR A 271 -5.98 -11.97 -14.50
N ASN A 272 -6.70 -11.81 -15.63
CA ASN A 272 -6.09 -11.31 -16.86
C ASN A 272 -5.93 -9.78 -16.84
N ILE A 273 -6.92 -9.04 -16.31
CA ILE A 273 -6.90 -7.57 -16.19
C ILE A 273 -5.60 -7.10 -15.56
N TYR A 274 -5.19 -7.83 -14.53
CA TYR A 274 -4.20 -7.39 -13.57
C TYR A 274 -2.75 -7.75 -13.90
N GLN A 275 -2.51 -8.53 -14.96
CA GLN A 275 -1.14 -8.94 -15.28
C GLN A 275 -0.29 -7.82 -15.91
N SER A 276 -0.88 -6.71 -16.39
CA SER A 276 -0.09 -5.66 -17.07
C SER A 276 -0.74 -4.27 -17.24
N PHE A 277 -2.03 -4.06 -16.91
CA PHE A 277 -2.77 -2.88 -17.39
C PHE A 277 -3.59 -2.18 -16.31
N ASN A 278 -2.88 -1.62 -15.34
CA ASN A 278 -3.47 -0.79 -14.30
C ASN A 278 -3.62 0.65 -14.81
N THR A 279 -4.76 1.28 -14.53
CA THR A 279 -5.02 2.67 -14.98
C THR A 279 -4.53 3.70 -14.00
N ILE A 280 -4.66 3.40 -12.71
CA ILE A 280 -4.23 4.28 -11.64
C ILE A 280 -3.56 3.38 -10.63
N GLY A 281 -2.30 3.70 -10.34
CA GLY A 281 -1.57 3.08 -9.28
C GLY A 281 -0.52 2.05 -9.66
N GLY A 282 -0.38 1.72 -10.94
CA GLY A 282 0.62 0.76 -11.40
C GLY A 282 1.80 1.40 -12.10
N GLY A 283 2.99 1.11 -11.61
CA GLY A 283 4.22 1.44 -12.29
C GLY A 283 5.44 0.99 -11.51
N LEU A 284 6.06 -0.11 -11.96
CA LEU A 284 7.44 -0.43 -11.56
C LEU A 284 8.39 0.74 -11.87
N PHE A 285 8.09 1.59 -12.86
CA PHE A 285 8.92 2.73 -13.27
C PHE A 285 8.15 3.85 -14.01
N SER A 286 7.30 4.65 -13.37
CA SER A 286 7.11 6.08 -13.75
C SER A 286 6.21 6.85 -12.78
N GLY A 287 6.67 8.05 -12.38
CA GLY A 287 6.06 8.87 -11.34
C GLY A 287 4.88 9.74 -11.78
N VAL A 288 3.87 9.20 -12.47
CA VAL A 288 2.72 10.03 -12.92
C VAL A 288 1.37 9.62 -12.32
N ASP A 289 1.15 8.35 -11.94
CA ASP A 289 -0.09 7.93 -11.27
C ASP A 289 0.24 6.90 -10.18
N LYS A 290 0.81 7.37 -9.06
CA LYS A 290 1.24 6.48 -7.96
C LYS A 290 0.03 5.85 -7.28
N GLY A 291 0.14 4.56 -6.96
CA GLY A 291 -0.89 3.83 -6.24
C GLY A 291 -0.98 4.34 -4.80
N ILE A 292 -1.79 3.67 -3.99
CA ILE A 292 -1.68 3.89 -2.56
C ILE A 292 -0.63 2.94 -1.98
N ASP A 293 0.54 3.52 -1.66
CA ASP A 293 1.56 2.84 -0.88
C ASP A 293 1.18 2.90 0.59
N ILE A 294 0.86 1.75 1.18
CA ILE A 294 0.55 1.66 2.60
C ILE A 294 1.75 1.00 3.30
N ARG A 295 2.37 1.75 4.22
CA ARG A 295 3.43 1.25 5.10
C ARG A 295 2.86 1.14 6.50
N VAL A 296 2.99 -0.04 7.10
CA VAL A 296 2.59 -0.27 8.48
C VAL A 296 3.69 -0.96 9.27
N GLU A 297 3.94 -0.45 10.47
CA GLU A 297 4.92 -0.98 11.42
C GLU A 297 4.48 -2.33 12.00
N THR A 298 3.17 -2.53 12.18
CA THR A 298 2.60 -3.81 12.63
C THR A 298 1.29 -4.08 11.91
N LEU A 299 1.25 -5.13 11.10
CA LEU A 299 0.03 -5.59 10.46
C LEU A 299 -0.65 -6.62 11.36
N ASN A 300 -1.78 -6.26 11.97
CA ASN A 300 -2.68 -7.15 12.71
C ASN A 300 -4.05 -7.23 12.01
N GLU A 301 -4.99 -8.03 12.54
CA GLU A 301 -6.29 -8.24 11.91
C GLU A 301 -7.14 -6.97 11.78
N GLN A 302 -7.26 -6.19 12.86
CA GLN A 302 -8.02 -4.94 12.85
C GLN A 302 -7.41 -3.91 11.89
N GLU A 303 -6.08 -3.84 11.85
CA GLU A 303 -5.38 -2.92 10.96
C GLU A 303 -5.56 -3.33 9.49
N LEU A 304 -5.53 -4.62 9.18
CA LEU A 304 -5.76 -5.12 7.83
C LEU A 304 -7.20 -4.86 7.33
N ILE A 305 -8.20 -4.94 8.21
CA ILE A 305 -9.59 -4.57 7.90
C ILE A 305 -9.68 -3.07 7.58
N LYS A 306 -9.12 -2.20 8.42
CA LYS A 306 -9.09 -0.75 8.17
C LYS A 306 -8.36 -0.40 6.86
N ILE A 307 -7.27 -1.09 6.57
CA ILE A 307 -6.52 -0.93 5.32
C ILE A 307 -7.40 -1.31 4.12
N SER A 308 -8.10 -2.45 4.20
CA SER A 308 -9.06 -2.88 3.17
C SER A 308 -10.12 -1.80 2.93
N GLU A 309 -10.78 -1.31 3.98
CA GLU A 309 -11.79 -0.24 3.88
C GLU A 309 -11.20 1.03 3.26
N ARG A 310 -10.00 1.43 3.68
CA ARG A 310 -9.31 2.62 3.15
C ARG A 310 -8.97 2.48 1.67
N ILE A 311 -8.50 1.32 1.24
CA ILE A 311 -8.21 1.04 -0.18
C ILE A 311 -9.49 1.16 -1.00
N ILE A 312 -10.61 0.61 -0.51
CA ILE A 312 -11.91 0.72 -1.20
C ILE A 312 -12.36 2.18 -1.31
N GLN A 313 -12.23 2.98 -0.25
CA GLN A 313 -12.58 4.40 -0.31
C GLN A 313 -11.65 5.19 -1.23
N TRP A 314 -10.34 4.96 -1.16
CA TRP A 314 -9.37 5.54 -2.08
C TRP A 314 -9.72 5.21 -3.53
N ALA A 315 -10.00 3.95 -3.82
CA ALA A 315 -10.35 3.47 -5.14
C ALA A 315 -11.60 4.19 -5.67
N ARG A 316 -12.65 4.35 -4.86
CA ARG A 316 -13.89 5.06 -5.24
C ARG A 316 -13.70 6.56 -5.47
N ALA A 317 -12.76 7.18 -4.77
CA ALA A 317 -12.44 8.60 -4.91
C ALA A 317 -11.67 8.92 -6.20
N GLN A 318 -11.08 7.91 -6.87
CA GLN A 318 -10.32 8.13 -8.10
C GLN A 318 -11.23 8.43 -9.30
N ASP A 319 -10.83 9.44 -10.09
CA ASP A 319 -11.46 9.77 -11.36
C ASP A 319 -10.81 8.99 -12.52
N LEU A 320 -11.28 7.75 -12.73
CA LEU A 320 -10.80 6.88 -13.80
C LEU A 320 -11.03 7.49 -15.19
N GLN A 321 -12.17 8.15 -15.39
CA GLN A 321 -12.50 8.77 -16.66
C GLN A 321 -11.56 9.94 -16.94
N GLY A 322 -11.37 10.82 -15.95
CA GLY A 322 -10.40 11.92 -16.04
C GLY A 322 -8.97 11.44 -16.27
N SER A 323 -8.56 10.32 -15.67
CA SER A 323 -7.25 9.69 -15.92
C SER A 323 -7.10 9.22 -17.38
N ILE A 324 -8.10 8.51 -17.92
CA ILE A 324 -8.13 8.06 -19.33
C ILE A 324 -8.08 9.26 -20.29
N GLU A 325 -8.88 10.31 -20.01
CA GLU A 325 -8.95 11.52 -20.84
C GLU A 325 -7.68 12.36 -20.77
N GLY A 326 -7.07 12.49 -19.58
CA GLY A 326 -5.85 13.26 -19.36
C GLY A 326 -4.63 12.69 -20.09
N LYS A 327 -4.69 11.43 -20.53
CA LYS A 327 -3.59 10.71 -21.20
C LYS A 327 -3.72 10.66 -22.71
N THR A 328 -4.48 11.58 -23.29
CA THR A 328 -4.74 11.67 -24.74
C THR A 328 -3.74 12.53 -25.52
N LEU A 329 -2.71 13.05 -24.85
CA LEU A 329 -1.62 13.81 -25.48
C LEU A 329 -0.48 12.88 -25.87
N VAL A 330 0.13 13.13 -27.03
CA VAL A 330 1.31 12.40 -27.52
C VAL A 330 2.45 12.54 -26.51
N GLN A 331 3.00 11.41 -26.08
CA GLN A 331 4.14 11.34 -25.15
C GLN A 331 5.20 10.38 -25.68
N LYS A 332 6.46 10.58 -25.25
CA LYS A 332 7.57 9.65 -25.45
C LYS A 332 7.64 8.70 -24.26
N TYR A 333 7.86 7.42 -24.51
CA TYR A 333 7.88 6.37 -23.49
C TYR A 333 9.22 5.63 -23.49
N ASN A 334 9.59 5.15 -22.31
CA ASN A 334 10.79 4.33 -22.11
C ASN A 334 10.47 2.82 -22.00
N TYR A 335 9.20 2.44 -21.88
CA TYR A 335 8.76 1.06 -21.69
C TYR A 335 7.58 0.67 -22.60
N ASN A 336 7.56 -0.60 -23.05
CA ASN A 336 6.55 -1.14 -23.96
C ASN A 336 5.13 -1.20 -23.35
N THR A 337 5.01 -1.30 -22.02
CA THR A 337 3.71 -1.34 -21.31
C THR A 337 3.01 0.02 -21.30
N ASP A 338 3.78 1.09 -21.09
CA ASP A 338 3.25 2.46 -20.97
C ASP A 338 2.66 2.93 -22.30
N ILE A 339 3.30 2.56 -23.41
CA ILE A 339 2.78 2.89 -24.75
C ILE A 339 1.49 2.13 -25.06
N ILE A 340 1.34 0.86 -24.66
CA ILE A 340 0.09 0.10 -24.87
C ILE A 340 -1.06 0.76 -24.13
N TRP A 341 -0.84 1.14 -22.87
CA TRP A 341 -1.85 1.80 -22.06
C TRP A 341 -2.25 3.16 -22.64
N HIS A 342 -1.28 3.97 -23.05
CA HIS A 342 -1.55 5.24 -23.74
C HIS A 342 -2.36 5.07 -25.03
N LEU A 343 -1.99 4.11 -25.86
CA LEU A 343 -2.71 3.80 -27.10
C LEU A 343 -4.14 3.33 -26.82
N ALA A 344 -4.36 2.59 -25.73
CA ALA A 344 -5.68 2.19 -25.28
C ALA A 344 -6.53 3.40 -24.85
N CYS A 345 -5.95 4.36 -24.09
CA CYS A 345 -6.62 5.61 -23.73
C CYS A 345 -7.01 6.43 -24.97
N LEU A 346 -6.11 6.57 -25.95
CA LEU A 346 -6.42 7.23 -27.22
C LEU A 346 -7.54 6.52 -27.99
N ALA A 347 -7.57 5.19 -27.96
CA ALA A 347 -8.57 4.40 -28.66
C ALA A 347 -9.97 4.53 -28.02
N LEU A 348 -10.06 4.48 -26.69
CA LEU A 348 -11.31 4.67 -25.94
C LEU A 348 -11.87 6.09 -26.07
N THR A 349 -10.99 7.08 -26.15
CA THR A 349 -11.38 8.49 -26.32
C THR A 349 -11.62 8.87 -27.79
N GLY A 350 -11.56 7.91 -28.72
CA GLY A 350 -11.84 8.12 -30.13
C GLY A 350 -10.83 9.00 -30.87
N LYS A 351 -9.62 9.18 -30.34
CA LYS A 351 -8.56 10.03 -30.93
C LYS A 351 -7.82 9.35 -32.08
N ILE A 352 -8.57 8.84 -33.06
CA ILE A 352 -8.06 8.03 -34.19
C ILE A 352 -6.99 8.77 -35.00
N ASN A 353 -7.14 10.08 -35.22
CA ASN A 353 -6.15 10.87 -35.96
C ASN A 353 -4.80 10.93 -35.22
N VAL A 354 -4.82 10.99 -33.89
CA VAL A 354 -3.59 10.95 -33.07
C VAL A 354 -2.95 9.57 -33.16
N LEU A 355 -3.74 8.49 -33.06
CA LEU A 355 -3.25 7.13 -33.27
C LEU A 355 -2.60 6.94 -34.64
N LYS A 356 -3.19 7.47 -35.72
CA LYS A 356 -2.61 7.44 -37.07
C LYS A 356 -1.32 8.26 -37.16
N SER A 357 -1.22 9.36 -36.41
CA SER A 357 0.02 10.16 -36.35
C SER A 357 1.20 9.37 -35.75
N TYR A 358 0.95 8.46 -34.81
CA TYR A 358 1.98 7.56 -34.27
C TYR A 358 2.56 6.64 -35.36
N GLN A 359 1.75 6.17 -36.32
CA GLN A 359 2.25 5.39 -37.45
C GLN A 359 3.24 6.19 -38.29
N ASN A 360 2.94 7.48 -38.52
CA ASN A 360 3.82 8.38 -39.28
C ASN A 360 5.11 8.68 -38.52
N LEU A 361 5.02 8.91 -37.21
CA LEU A 361 6.18 9.16 -36.34
C LEU A 361 7.09 7.93 -36.18
N LEU A 362 6.54 6.72 -36.26
CA LEU A 362 7.32 5.47 -36.30
C LEU A 362 8.15 5.39 -37.58
N ALA A 363 7.55 5.70 -38.72
CA ALA A 363 8.25 5.73 -40.01
C ALA A 363 9.38 6.78 -40.05
N LEU A 364 9.28 7.83 -39.23
CA LEU A 364 10.29 8.88 -39.06
C LEU A 364 11.32 8.57 -37.95
N GLY A 365 11.21 7.43 -37.25
CA GLY A 365 12.17 7.01 -36.20
C GLY A 365 12.17 7.87 -34.93
N THR A 366 11.07 8.59 -34.63
CA THR A 366 11.07 9.67 -33.61
C THR A 366 10.47 9.30 -32.25
N ILE A 367 9.96 8.08 -32.05
CA ILE A 367 9.12 7.72 -30.89
C ILE A 367 9.89 7.29 -29.62
N SER A 368 11.09 6.71 -29.70
CA SER A 368 12.07 6.53 -28.60
C SER A 368 13.16 5.55 -29.09
N GLU A 369 14.41 5.68 -28.63
CA GLU A 369 15.52 4.79 -29.02
C GLU A 369 15.47 3.40 -28.35
N HIS A 370 14.64 3.22 -27.30
CA HIS A 370 14.67 2.03 -26.43
C HIS A 370 13.49 1.07 -26.61
N LEU A 371 12.57 1.34 -27.53
CA LEU A 371 11.39 0.50 -27.78
C LEU A 371 11.62 -0.42 -28.98
N GLU A 372 11.20 -1.68 -28.87
CA GLU A 372 11.25 -2.61 -30.00
C GLU A 372 10.24 -2.20 -31.08
N SER A 373 10.75 -1.71 -32.22
CA SER A 373 9.94 -1.11 -33.30
C SER A 373 8.78 -2.01 -33.79
N ASN A 374 9.02 -3.32 -33.87
CA ASN A 374 8.01 -4.33 -34.25
C ASN A 374 6.83 -4.42 -33.26
N ILE A 375 7.07 -4.30 -31.95
CA ILE A 375 6.05 -4.34 -30.90
C ILE A 375 5.20 -3.07 -30.97
N VAL A 376 5.84 -1.92 -31.17
CA VAL A 376 5.14 -0.64 -31.21
C VAL A 376 4.29 -0.51 -32.47
N GLU A 377 4.83 -0.85 -33.64
CA GLU A 377 4.08 -0.82 -34.91
C GLU A 377 2.82 -1.69 -34.83
N LYS A 378 2.98 -2.89 -34.28
CA LYS A 378 1.88 -3.83 -34.06
C LYS A 378 0.84 -3.24 -33.10
N SER A 379 1.27 -2.68 -31.97
CA SER A 379 0.38 -2.08 -30.97
C SER A 379 -0.41 -0.91 -31.54
N VAL A 380 0.23 -0.01 -32.30
CA VAL A 380 -0.44 1.13 -32.94
C VAL A 380 -1.49 0.65 -33.95
N LYS A 381 -1.18 -0.36 -34.77
CA LYS A 381 -2.15 -0.95 -35.71
C LYS A 381 -3.41 -1.45 -35.00
N TYR A 382 -3.25 -2.25 -33.93
CA TYR A 382 -4.40 -2.79 -33.21
C TYR A 382 -5.14 -1.75 -32.39
N ALA A 383 -4.47 -0.69 -31.93
CA ALA A 383 -5.11 0.44 -31.28
C ALA A 383 -6.04 1.19 -32.25
N VAL A 384 -5.59 1.41 -33.50
CA VAL A 384 -6.45 2.00 -34.56
C VAL A 384 -7.66 1.11 -34.84
N GLU A 385 -7.45 -0.21 -35.01
CA GLU A 385 -8.55 -1.14 -35.26
C GLU A 385 -9.57 -1.18 -34.10
N PHE A 386 -9.07 -1.19 -32.87
CA PHE A 386 -9.93 -1.12 -31.67
C PHE A 386 -10.69 0.20 -31.62
N ALA A 387 -10.03 1.33 -31.87
CA ALA A 387 -10.65 2.65 -31.87
C ALA A 387 -11.74 2.77 -32.95
N GLU A 388 -11.54 2.18 -34.13
CA GLU A 388 -12.56 2.17 -35.20
C GLU A 388 -13.80 1.35 -34.80
N LYS A 389 -13.61 0.19 -34.13
CA LYS A 389 -14.71 -0.60 -33.56
C LYS A 389 -15.41 0.15 -32.42
N HIS A 390 -14.63 0.75 -31.52
CA HIS A 390 -15.15 1.51 -30.38
C HIS A 390 -15.88 2.79 -30.80
N LEU A 391 -15.46 3.44 -31.91
CA LEU A 391 -16.16 4.61 -32.45
C LEU A 391 -17.61 4.29 -32.83
N LYS A 392 -17.89 3.07 -33.31
CA LYS A 392 -19.27 2.63 -33.57
C LYS A 392 -20.08 2.65 -32.28
N ILE A 393 -19.50 2.17 -31.19
CA ILE A 393 -20.11 2.15 -29.87
C ILE A 393 -20.35 3.59 -29.37
N LEU A 394 -19.37 4.49 -29.49
CA LEU A 394 -19.53 5.90 -29.12
C LEU A 394 -20.67 6.58 -29.90
N LYS A 395 -20.79 6.31 -31.21
CA LYS A 395 -21.92 6.81 -32.02
C LYS A 395 -23.27 6.25 -31.56
N GLU A 396 -23.31 4.98 -31.18
CA GLU A 396 -24.53 4.38 -30.59
C GLU A 396 -24.89 5.06 -29.26
N ARG A 397 -23.91 5.43 -28.43
CA ARG A 397 -24.11 6.24 -27.21
C ARG A 397 -24.69 7.61 -27.53
N GLU A 398 -24.08 8.33 -28.47
CA GLU A 398 -24.56 9.66 -28.91
C GLU A 398 -26.01 9.59 -29.41
N VAL A 399 -26.35 8.56 -30.18
CA VAL A 399 -27.72 8.34 -30.65
C VAL A 399 -28.67 8.02 -29.49
N ALA A 400 -28.24 7.20 -28.51
CA ALA A 400 -29.04 6.88 -27.33
C ALA A 400 -29.33 8.10 -26.46
N ASP A 401 -28.31 8.94 -26.23
CA ASP A 401 -28.44 10.20 -25.49
C ASP A 401 -29.25 11.23 -26.29
N ALA A 402 -29.12 11.31 -27.62
CA ALA A 402 -29.95 12.20 -28.44
C ALA A 402 -31.45 11.87 -28.36
N ARG A 403 -31.82 10.61 -28.07
CA ARG A 403 -33.22 10.21 -27.80
C ARG A 403 -33.72 10.70 -26.43
N ILE A 404 -32.82 11.03 -25.51
CA ILE A 404 -33.09 11.66 -24.21
C ILE A 404 -32.94 13.16 -24.45
N GLY A 405 -34.00 13.85 -24.86
CA GLY A 405 -33.94 15.26 -25.27
C GLY A 405 -33.11 16.14 -24.33
N VAL A 406 -32.48 17.20 -24.85
CA VAL A 406 -31.44 18.00 -24.17
C VAL A 406 -31.77 18.38 -22.73
N GLN A 407 -33.03 18.76 -22.46
CA GLN A 407 -33.49 19.10 -21.11
C GLN A 407 -33.52 17.90 -20.15
N SER A 408 -33.96 16.73 -20.62
CA SER A 408 -33.94 15.48 -19.85
C SER A 408 -32.51 15.04 -19.55
N LEU A 409 -31.59 15.21 -20.49
CA LEU A 409 -30.16 14.91 -20.30
C LEU A 409 -29.55 15.86 -19.26
N ALA A 410 -29.85 17.16 -19.34
CA ALA A 410 -29.42 18.13 -18.34
C ALA A 410 -29.93 17.75 -16.93
N PHE A 411 -31.19 17.30 -16.83
CA PHE A 411 -31.75 16.87 -15.56
C PHE A 411 -31.04 15.61 -15.01
N LEU A 412 -30.80 14.59 -15.82
CA LEU A 412 -30.03 13.40 -15.43
C LEU A 412 -28.60 13.74 -14.99
N ASN A 413 -27.96 14.73 -15.63
CA ASN A 413 -26.65 15.22 -15.22
C ASN A 413 -26.70 15.93 -13.86
N THR A 414 -27.76 16.70 -13.57
CA THR A 414 -27.99 17.29 -12.24
C THR A 414 -28.18 16.21 -11.17
N VAL A 415 -28.96 15.16 -11.46
CA VAL A 415 -29.11 13.99 -10.56
C VAL A 415 -27.75 13.34 -10.32
N SER A 416 -26.98 13.07 -11.37
CA SER A 416 -25.63 12.49 -11.30
C SER A 416 -24.70 13.32 -10.42
N LYS A 417 -24.68 14.65 -10.61
CA LYS A 417 -23.86 15.58 -9.83
C LYS A 417 -24.25 15.58 -8.35
N THR A 418 -25.55 15.56 -8.07
CA THR A 418 -26.08 15.54 -6.70
C THR A 418 -25.73 14.22 -6.00
N LEU A 419 -25.85 13.08 -6.69
CA LEU A 419 -25.42 11.77 -6.21
C LEU A 419 -23.93 11.76 -5.84
N LYS A 420 -23.05 12.30 -6.71
CA LYS A 420 -21.62 12.45 -6.43
C LYS A 420 -21.36 13.29 -5.17
N MET A 421 -22.09 14.40 -4.98
CA MET A 421 -21.99 15.23 -3.76
C MET A 421 -22.40 14.48 -2.48
N MET A 422 -23.20 13.42 -2.60
CA MET A 422 -23.61 12.54 -1.51
C MET A 422 -22.72 11.29 -1.40
N ASN A 423 -21.51 11.33 -1.98
CA ASN A 423 -20.54 10.22 -1.98
C ASN A 423 -21.02 8.94 -2.68
N TRP A 424 -21.96 9.04 -3.62
CA TRP A 424 -22.29 7.94 -4.52
C TRP A 424 -21.33 7.92 -5.72
N THR A 425 -20.90 6.74 -6.12
CA THR A 425 -20.08 6.56 -7.32
C THR A 425 -21.00 6.35 -8.51
N VAL A 426 -21.07 7.36 -9.40
CA VAL A 426 -21.90 7.33 -10.60
C VAL A 426 -21.13 6.72 -11.77
N TYR A 427 -21.75 5.77 -12.47
CA TYR A 427 -21.15 5.07 -13.62
C TYR A 427 -22.20 4.72 -14.68
N ARG A 428 -21.72 4.26 -15.84
CA ARG A 428 -22.56 3.67 -16.90
C ARG A 428 -22.25 2.18 -17.02
N ASP A 429 -23.29 1.36 -17.08
CA ASP A 429 -23.10 -0.06 -17.39
C ASP A 429 -22.89 -0.28 -18.90
N LYS A 430 -22.61 -1.53 -19.29
CA LYS A 430 -22.45 -1.92 -20.70
C LYS A 430 -23.68 -1.65 -21.59
N ASN A 431 -24.85 -1.46 -20.98
CA ASN A 431 -26.11 -1.16 -21.65
C ASN A 431 -26.41 0.35 -21.68
N TYR A 432 -25.49 1.19 -21.21
CA TYR A 432 -25.64 2.65 -21.09
C TYR A 432 -26.72 3.10 -20.12
N ASN A 433 -27.09 2.26 -19.15
CA ASN A 433 -27.95 2.72 -18.08
C ASN A 433 -27.18 3.64 -17.13
N TYR A 434 -27.85 4.69 -16.65
CA TYR A 434 -27.27 5.50 -15.58
C TYR A 434 -27.36 4.68 -14.29
N ASN A 435 -26.22 4.52 -13.63
CA ASN A 435 -26.13 3.81 -12.37
C ASN A 435 -25.39 4.66 -11.35
N ALA A 436 -25.68 4.41 -10.08
CA ALA A 436 -24.93 4.95 -8.97
C ALA A 436 -24.87 3.93 -7.86
N TYR A 437 -23.68 3.70 -7.30
CA TYR A 437 -23.54 2.79 -6.17
C TYR A 437 -22.92 3.44 -4.94
N PHE A 438 -23.26 2.88 -3.80
CA PHE A 438 -22.73 3.21 -2.49
C PHE A 438 -22.25 1.94 -1.79
N ILE A 439 -21.15 2.06 -1.04
CA ILE A 439 -20.64 0.96 -0.23
C ILE A 439 -20.86 1.29 1.24
N SER A 440 -21.59 0.41 1.94
CA SER A 440 -21.81 0.46 3.37
C SER A 440 -21.47 -0.91 3.97
N LYS A 441 -20.45 -0.98 4.84
CA LYS A 441 -19.90 -2.26 5.33
C LYS A 441 -19.50 -3.17 4.16
N ASP A 442 -20.04 -4.39 4.09
CA ASP A 442 -19.82 -5.37 3.02
C ASP A 442 -20.81 -5.23 1.85
N ARG A 443 -21.72 -4.25 1.90
CA ARG A 443 -22.85 -4.10 0.96
C ARG A 443 -22.51 -3.18 -0.20
N ILE A 444 -22.91 -3.59 -1.39
CA ILE A 444 -22.97 -2.74 -2.59
C ILE A 444 -24.43 -2.40 -2.84
N ILE A 445 -24.83 -1.18 -2.51
CA ILE A 445 -26.15 -0.65 -2.83
C ILE A 445 -26.05 0.02 -4.20
N ASN A 446 -26.78 -0.45 -5.19
CA ASN A 446 -26.79 0.12 -6.53
C ASN A 446 -28.18 0.66 -6.88
N ILE A 447 -28.19 1.82 -7.53
CA ILE A 447 -29.39 2.44 -8.05
C ILE A 447 -29.25 2.59 -9.55
N VAL A 448 -30.14 1.95 -10.30
CA VAL A 448 -30.34 2.23 -11.72
C VAL A 448 -31.32 3.40 -11.82
N TYR A 449 -30.98 4.43 -12.57
CA TYR A 449 -31.89 5.56 -12.78
C TYR A 449 -32.05 5.93 -14.25
N SER A 450 -33.24 6.40 -14.59
CA SER A 450 -33.60 6.73 -15.97
C SER A 450 -34.72 7.75 -16.00
N PHE A 451 -34.78 8.53 -17.07
CA PHE A 451 -35.85 9.49 -17.27
C PHE A 451 -37.13 8.78 -17.74
N ASP A 452 -38.26 9.02 -17.06
CA ASP A 452 -39.55 8.50 -17.50
C ASP A 452 -40.03 9.26 -18.74
N ARG A 453 -40.17 8.53 -19.85
CA ARG A 453 -40.64 9.07 -21.13
C ARG A 453 -42.16 9.02 -21.29
N LYS A 454 -42.89 8.40 -20.35
CA LYS A 454 -44.33 8.15 -20.46
C LYS A 454 -45.19 9.13 -19.63
N GLY A 455 -44.61 9.77 -18.62
CA GLY A 455 -45.31 10.70 -17.72
C GLY A 455 -45.60 12.07 -18.34
N LYS A 456 -46.67 12.74 -17.86
CA LYS A 456 -46.97 14.16 -18.16
C LYS A 456 -46.00 15.13 -17.46
N ILE A 457 -45.39 14.69 -16.35
CA ILE A 457 -44.41 15.45 -15.58
C ILE A 457 -43.04 14.77 -15.80
N PRO A 458 -41.99 15.53 -16.17
CA PRO A 458 -40.66 14.97 -16.37
C PRO A 458 -40.07 14.50 -15.02
N VAL A 459 -39.91 13.20 -14.85
CA VAL A 459 -39.36 12.59 -13.63
C VAL A 459 -38.22 11.63 -13.95
N VAL A 460 -37.30 11.46 -13.00
CA VAL A 460 -36.29 10.40 -13.00
C VAL A 460 -36.77 9.30 -12.07
N VAL A 461 -36.78 8.07 -12.59
CA VAL A 461 -37.14 6.84 -11.90
C VAL A 461 -35.87 6.18 -11.37
N PHE A 462 -35.91 5.72 -10.13
CA PHE A 462 -34.82 4.99 -9.49
C PHE A 462 -35.30 3.59 -9.11
N LYS A 463 -34.47 2.60 -9.43
CA LYS A 463 -34.64 1.21 -8.99
C LYS A 463 -33.43 0.82 -8.16
N ALA A 464 -33.68 0.50 -6.89
CA ALA A 464 -32.63 0.12 -5.96
C ALA A 464 -32.40 -1.39 -5.96
N SER A 465 -31.17 -1.77 -5.74
CA SER A 465 -30.73 -3.15 -5.61
C SER A 465 -29.56 -3.23 -4.63
N LEU A 466 -29.41 -4.40 -4.02
CA LEU A 466 -28.38 -4.69 -3.05
C LEU A 466 -27.61 -5.92 -3.51
N SER A 467 -26.31 -5.90 -3.31
CA SER A 467 -25.41 -7.06 -3.39
C SER A 467 -24.37 -6.99 -2.27
N THR A 468 -23.48 -7.97 -2.16
CA THR A 468 -22.32 -7.90 -1.25
C THR A 468 -21.02 -7.92 -2.04
N LEU A 469 -19.96 -7.37 -1.45
CA LEU A 469 -18.60 -7.41 -1.99
C LEU A 469 -18.19 -8.85 -2.34
N ALA A 470 -18.42 -9.79 -1.40
CA ALA A 470 -18.10 -11.20 -1.58
C ALA A 470 -18.93 -11.84 -2.70
N PHE A 471 -20.24 -11.57 -2.77
CA PHE A 471 -21.12 -12.14 -3.79
C PHE A 471 -20.75 -11.64 -5.19
N SER A 472 -20.55 -10.33 -5.34
CA SER A 472 -20.22 -9.72 -6.64
C SER A 472 -18.85 -10.17 -7.13
N THR A 473 -17.86 -10.23 -6.22
CA THR A 473 -16.51 -10.68 -6.56
C THR A 473 -16.49 -12.18 -6.91
N ALA A 474 -17.17 -13.03 -6.16
CA ALA A 474 -17.27 -14.46 -6.47
C ALA A 474 -18.04 -14.72 -7.78
N HIS A 475 -19.15 -13.99 -8.02
CA HIS A 475 -19.89 -14.08 -9.26
C HIS A 475 -19.02 -13.71 -10.46
N ARG A 476 -18.30 -12.58 -10.39
CA ARG A 476 -17.43 -12.13 -11.48
C ARG A 476 -16.25 -13.08 -11.73
N ASP A 477 -15.73 -13.75 -10.71
CA ASP A 477 -14.63 -14.70 -10.89
C ASP A 477 -15.06 -15.99 -11.61
N VAL A 478 -16.25 -16.51 -11.26
CA VAL A 478 -16.83 -17.68 -11.93
C VAL A 478 -17.33 -17.29 -13.33
N PHE A 479 -18.14 -16.23 -13.41
CA PHE A 479 -18.87 -15.81 -14.61
C PHE A 479 -18.33 -14.51 -15.20
N PHE A 480 -17.06 -14.49 -15.58
CA PHE A 480 -16.35 -13.30 -16.06
C PHE A 480 -16.94 -12.65 -17.33
N GLU A 481 -17.82 -13.33 -18.08
CA GLU A 481 -18.49 -12.77 -19.27
C GLU A 481 -19.77 -11.97 -18.93
N LYS A 482 -20.21 -12.04 -17.67
CA LYS A 482 -21.45 -11.41 -17.19
C LYS A 482 -21.19 -9.96 -16.76
N PRO A 483 -22.25 -9.13 -16.61
CA PRO A 483 -22.08 -7.76 -16.11
C PRO A 483 -21.27 -7.73 -14.81
N GLN A 484 -20.49 -6.68 -14.63
CA GLN A 484 -19.61 -6.54 -13.47
C GLN A 484 -20.38 -6.45 -12.14
N TYR A 485 -21.54 -5.79 -12.14
CA TYR A 485 -22.47 -5.78 -11.01
C TYR A 485 -23.61 -6.77 -11.24
N ILE A 486 -24.01 -7.47 -10.18
CA ILE A 486 -25.17 -8.34 -10.13
C ILE A 486 -25.94 -8.10 -8.83
N ALA A 487 -27.26 -7.92 -8.94
CA ALA A 487 -28.13 -7.72 -7.80
C ALA A 487 -28.36 -9.05 -7.06
N LEU A 488 -28.04 -9.08 -5.76
CA LEU A 488 -28.44 -10.17 -4.87
C LEU A 488 -29.94 -10.08 -4.55
N LYS A 489 -30.43 -8.85 -4.36
CA LYS A 489 -31.84 -8.53 -4.10
C LYS A 489 -32.20 -7.20 -4.73
N GLU A 490 -33.33 -7.14 -5.40
CA GLU A 490 -33.92 -5.89 -5.90
C GLU A 490 -34.98 -5.37 -4.92
N ALA A 491 -35.07 -4.05 -4.79
CA ALA A 491 -36.15 -3.40 -4.07
C ALA A 491 -37.43 -3.49 -4.91
N GLU A 492 -38.55 -3.82 -4.27
CA GLU A 492 -39.87 -3.78 -4.92
C GLU A 492 -40.32 -2.33 -5.15
N GLU A 493 -39.88 -1.42 -4.28
CA GLU A 493 -40.19 -0.01 -4.36
C GLU A 493 -39.42 0.67 -5.50
N VAL A 494 -40.14 1.50 -6.24
CA VAL A 494 -39.61 2.32 -7.33
C VAL A 494 -39.79 3.78 -6.93
N TYR A 495 -38.68 4.50 -6.83
CA TYR A 495 -38.69 5.90 -6.41
C TYR A 495 -38.72 6.81 -7.64
N THR A 496 -39.35 7.99 -7.51
CA THR A 496 -39.38 8.98 -8.59
C THR A 496 -39.10 10.38 -8.06
N VAL A 497 -38.34 11.18 -8.81
CA VAL A 497 -38.06 12.58 -8.49
C VAL A 497 -38.23 13.48 -9.71
N SER A 498 -38.89 14.62 -9.55
CA SER A 498 -38.95 15.70 -10.54
C SER A 498 -37.80 16.70 -10.34
N SER A 499 -37.59 17.60 -11.31
CA SER A 499 -36.51 18.59 -11.22
C SER A 499 -36.64 19.54 -10.03
N VAL A 500 -37.86 19.96 -9.71
CA VAL A 500 -38.18 20.85 -8.57
C VAL A 500 -37.87 20.14 -7.25
N GLU A 501 -38.29 18.88 -7.12
CA GLU A 501 -38.07 18.10 -5.90
C GLU A 501 -36.59 17.79 -5.64
N VAL A 502 -35.74 17.76 -6.67
CA VAL A 502 -34.28 17.66 -6.47
C VAL A 502 -33.73 18.91 -5.78
N GLU A 503 -34.18 20.10 -6.18
CA GLU A 503 -33.78 21.36 -5.56
C GLU A 503 -34.27 21.46 -4.11
N GLU A 504 -35.44 20.90 -3.82
CA GLU A 504 -36.02 20.79 -2.48
C GLU A 504 -35.36 19.72 -1.59
N GLY A 505 -34.43 18.94 -2.13
CA GLY A 505 -33.67 17.93 -1.38
C GLY A 505 -34.30 16.55 -1.30
N LYS A 506 -35.41 16.27 -2.03
CA LYS A 506 -36.07 14.95 -2.03
C LYS A 506 -35.15 13.81 -2.46
N LEU A 507 -34.18 14.08 -3.34
CA LEU A 507 -33.19 13.08 -3.74
C LEU A 507 -32.33 12.58 -2.56
N LYS A 508 -32.04 13.46 -1.58
CA LYS A 508 -31.34 13.06 -0.35
C LYS A 508 -32.19 12.09 0.47
N GLN A 509 -33.49 12.38 0.60
CA GLN A 509 -34.42 11.52 1.30
C GLN A 509 -34.52 10.14 0.63
N ILE A 510 -34.71 10.10 -0.70
CA ILE A 510 -34.74 8.85 -1.47
C ILE A 510 -33.46 8.03 -1.25
N CYS A 511 -32.29 8.67 -1.25
CA CYS A 511 -31.03 7.96 -0.98
C CYS A 511 -30.99 7.41 0.46
N ALA A 512 -31.47 8.16 1.45
CA ALA A 512 -31.53 7.71 2.83
C ALA A 512 -32.48 6.50 2.99
N ASP A 513 -33.67 6.57 2.38
CA ASP A 513 -34.67 5.49 2.40
C ASP A 513 -34.11 4.21 1.76
N ILE A 514 -33.39 4.35 0.63
CA ILE A 514 -32.73 3.22 -0.05
C ILE A 514 -31.63 2.61 0.82
N LEU A 515 -30.83 3.42 1.52
CA LEU A 515 -29.78 2.92 2.42
C LEU A 515 -30.39 2.23 3.65
N GLU A 516 -31.49 2.76 4.19
CA GLU A 516 -32.22 2.12 5.29
C GLU A 516 -32.83 0.78 4.85
N TRP A 517 -33.51 0.75 3.70
CA TRP A 517 -34.02 -0.48 3.11
C TRP A 517 -32.91 -1.51 2.95
N ALA A 518 -31.75 -1.09 2.43
CA ALA A 518 -30.61 -1.95 2.25
C ALA A 518 -30.12 -2.51 3.59
N ASP A 519 -30.02 -1.70 4.64
CA ASP A 519 -29.58 -2.13 5.98
C ASP A 519 -30.54 -3.13 6.64
N GLN A 520 -31.85 -3.02 6.37
CA GLN A 520 -32.88 -3.94 6.88
C GLN A 520 -32.81 -5.34 6.25
N GLN A 521 -32.13 -5.52 5.10
CA GLN A 521 -32.05 -6.83 4.45
C GLN A 521 -31.14 -7.80 5.21
N ASN A 522 -31.63 -9.02 5.45
CA ASN A 522 -30.83 -10.12 5.97
C ASN A 522 -30.09 -10.85 4.83
N VAL A 523 -28.93 -10.32 4.43
CA VAL A 523 -28.12 -10.86 3.32
C VAL A 523 -27.69 -12.31 3.53
N ASN A 524 -27.42 -12.71 4.78
CA ASN A 524 -27.04 -14.09 5.10
C ASN A 524 -28.19 -15.05 4.82
N GLN A 525 -29.41 -14.70 5.24
CA GLN A 525 -30.60 -15.52 4.95
C GLN A 525 -30.82 -15.64 3.44
N ILE A 526 -30.73 -14.53 2.70
CA ILE A 526 -30.87 -14.54 1.23
C ILE A 526 -29.85 -15.49 0.57
N ILE A 527 -28.59 -15.47 1.04
CA ILE A 527 -27.55 -16.39 0.55
C ILE A 527 -27.88 -17.84 0.90
N TYR A 528 -28.38 -18.13 2.11
CA TYR A 528 -28.79 -19.49 2.48
C TYR A 528 -29.96 -19.99 1.63
N ASP A 529 -30.93 -19.13 1.34
CA ASP A 529 -32.07 -19.45 0.50
C ASP A 529 -31.61 -19.80 -0.93
N TYR A 530 -30.67 -19.03 -1.49
CA TYR A 530 -30.05 -19.36 -2.78
C TYR A 530 -29.24 -20.67 -2.75
N ALA A 531 -28.51 -20.97 -1.67
CA ALA A 531 -27.80 -22.24 -1.52
C ALA A 531 -28.74 -23.47 -1.46
N ALA A 532 -30.00 -23.25 -1.07
CA ALA A 532 -31.04 -24.28 -1.01
C ALA A 532 -31.77 -24.50 -2.34
N LEU A 533 -31.65 -23.59 -3.32
CA LEU A 533 -32.29 -23.72 -4.62
C LEU A 533 -31.95 -25.04 -5.34
N PRO A 534 -32.90 -25.58 -6.12
CA PRO A 534 -32.64 -26.74 -6.96
C PRO A 534 -31.82 -26.35 -8.19
N THR A 535 -31.14 -27.34 -8.78
CA THR A 535 -30.20 -27.15 -9.90
C THR A 535 -30.88 -26.79 -11.22
N ASP A 536 -32.17 -27.07 -11.36
CA ASP A 536 -33.02 -26.77 -12.51
C ASP A 536 -33.77 -25.41 -12.39
N SER A 537 -33.37 -24.56 -11.44
CA SER A 537 -33.89 -23.20 -11.30
C SER A 537 -33.64 -22.35 -12.56
N GLU A 538 -34.47 -21.32 -12.76
CA GLU A 538 -34.30 -20.37 -13.86
C GLU A 538 -32.87 -19.79 -13.94
N PHE A 539 -32.48 -19.39 -15.15
CA PHE A 539 -31.12 -19.06 -15.55
C PHE A 539 -30.29 -18.31 -14.46
N CYS A 540 -30.75 -17.15 -13.99
CA CYS A 540 -30.01 -16.34 -13.02
C CYS A 540 -29.92 -17.00 -11.63
N LEU A 541 -30.92 -17.80 -11.27
CA LEU A 541 -31.01 -18.47 -9.97
C LEU A 541 -30.05 -19.65 -9.87
N ALA A 542 -29.76 -20.35 -10.98
CA ALA A 542 -28.74 -21.39 -11.01
C ALA A 542 -27.32 -20.83 -10.80
N GLU A 543 -27.04 -19.62 -11.33
CA GLU A 543 -25.79 -18.90 -11.04
C GLU A 543 -25.71 -18.51 -9.56
N PHE A 544 -26.80 -17.93 -9.00
CA PHE A 544 -26.85 -17.52 -7.60
C PHE A 544 -26.71 -18.69 -6.64
N HIS A 545 -27.31 -19.83 -6.99
CA HIS A 545 -27.13 -21.08 -6.27
C HIS A 545 -25.66 -21.46 -6.17
N LEU A 546 -24.93 -21.43 -7.31
CA LEU A 546 -23.53 -21.80 -7.34
C LEU A 546 -22.68 -20.85 -6.49
N ILE A 547 -22.91 -19.54 -6.60
CA ILE A 547 -22.21 -18.53 -5.79
C ILE A 547 -22.53 -18.68 -4.30
N ALA A 548 -23.79 -18.93 -3.95
CA ALA A 548 -24.19 -19.16 -2.57
C ALA A 548 -23.53 -20.40 -1.96
N LEU A 549 -23.34 -21.49 -2.73
CA LEU A 549 -22.58 -22.65 -2.26
C LEU A 549 -21.10 -22.34 -2.01
N ILE A 550 -20.51 -21.39 -2.75
CA ILE A 550 -19.15 -20.91 -2.52
C ILE A 550 -19.09 -20.16 -1.18
N LEU A 551 -19.96 -19.17 -1.00
CA LEU A 551 -19.96 -18.31 0.19
C LEU A 551 -20.32 -19.07 1.48
N THR A 552 -21.21 -20.06 1.39
CA THR A 552 -21.54 -20.96 2.51
C THR A 552 -20.50 -22.07 2.74
N GLY A 553 -19.47 -22.15 1.89
CA GLY A 553 -18.42 -23.17 2.00
C GLY A 553 -18.92 -24.60 1.79
N ASN A 554 -19.97 -24.82 1.00
CA ASN A 554 -20.59 -26.14 0.80
C ASN A 554 -19.80 -27.01 -0.21
N VAL A 555 -18.56 -27.32 0.15
CA VAL A 555 -17.63 -28.14 -0.65
C VAL A 555 -18.18 -29.54 -0.93
N LYS A 556 -19.00 -30.10 -0.02
CA LYS A 556 -19.57 -31.44 -0.21
C LYS A 556 -20.52 -31.47 -1.41
N LYS A 557 -21.43 -30.49 -1.50
CA LYS A 557 -22.41 -30.38 -2.60
C LYS A 557 -21.71 -30.05 -3.93
N LEU A 558 -20.70 -29.18 -3.91
CA LEU A 558 -19.89 -28.87 -5.10
C LEU A 558 -19.06 -30.06 -5.62
N LYS A 559 -18.49 -30.89 -4.73
CA LYS A 559 -17.82 -32.15 -5.12
C LYS A 559 -18.78 -33.12 -5.79
N PHE A 560 -19.99 -33.27 -5.24
CA PHE A 560 -21.02 -34.09 -5.85
C PHE A 560 -21.40 -33.60 -7.26
N TYR A 561 -21.55 -32.28 -7.45
CA TYR A 561 -21.81 -31.71 -8.78
C TYR A 561 -20.67 -32.01 -9.77
N LYS A 562 -19.42 -31.83 -9.34
CA LYS A 562 -18.24 -32.15 -10.16
C LYS A 562 -18.24 -33.61 -10.63
N GLU A 563 -18.48 -34.55 -9.72
CA GLU A 563 -18.55 -35.99 -10.04
C GLU A 563 -19.70 -36.31 -11.01
N SER A 564 -20.86 -35.65 -10.85
CA SER A 564 -21.99 -35.81 -11.75
C SER A 564 -21.70 -35.30 -13.16
N PHE A 565 -21.10 -34.10 -13.28
CA PHE A 565 -20.68 -33.53 -14.57
C PHE A 565 -19.63 -34.39 -15.28
N GLN A 566 -18.70 -35.01 -14.53
CA GLN A 566 -17.74 -35.97 -15.10
C GLN A 566 -18.42 -37.19 -15.71
N ARG A 567 -19.57 -37.61 -15.16
CA ARG A 567 -20.41 -38.69 -15.69
C ARG A 567 -21.38 -38.21 -16.78
N LYS A 568 -21.26 -36.97 -17.25
CA LYS A 568 -22.19 -36.31 -18.19
C LYS A 568 -23.65 -36.24 -17.69
N ASN A 569 -23.85 -36.33 -16.37
CA ASN A 569 -25.12 -36.05 -15.74
C ASN A 569 -25.10 -34.61 -15.20
N TYR A 570 -25.75 -33.70 -15.92
CA TYR A 570 -25.75 -32.27 -15.60
C TYR A 570 -26.80 -31.88 -14.56
N LEU A 571 -27.51 -32.82 -13.93
CA LEU A 571 -28.44 -32.56 -12.81
C LEU A 571 -29.54 -31.52 -13.12
N GLY A 572 -29.89 -31.33 -14.39
CA GLY A 572 -30.87 -30.32 -14.79
C GLY A 572 -30.36 -28.87 -14.73
N PHE A 573 -29.05 -28.64 -14.47
CA PHE A 573 -28.47 -27.32 -14.65
C PHE A 573 -28.78 -26.81 -16.06
N VAL A 574 -29.19 -25.55 -16.14
CA VAL A 574 -29.34 -24.84 -17.41
C VAL A 574 -28.03 -24.95 -18.19
N ASP A 575 -28.10 -25.08 -19.52
CA ASP A 575 -26.98 -25.35 -20.46
C ASP A 575 -25.78 -24.38 -20.37
N THR A 576 -25.89 -23.38 -19.51
CA THR A 576 -24.94 -22.29 -19.31
C THR A 576 -24.04 -22.48 -18.12
N ILE A 577 -24.33 -23.42 -17.21
CA ILE A 577 -23.38 -23.87 -16.20
C ILE A 577 -22.54 -24.99 -16.78
N THR A 578 -21.25 -24.74 -16.90
CA THR A 578 -20.30 -25.68 -17.49
C THR A 578 -19.53 -26.45 -16.41
N ARG A 579 -18.86 -27.53 -16.83
CA ARG A 579 -17.91 -28.25 -15.96
C ARG A 579 -16.82 -27.32 -15.39
N TYR A 580 -16.39 -26.35 -16.19
CA TYR A 580 -15.37 -25.37 -15.79
C TYR A 580 -15.86 -24.50 -14.63
N ASP A 581 -17.12 -24.07 -14.67
CA ASP A 581 -17.72 -23.24 -13.62
C ASP A 581 -17.82 -24.00 -12.29
N ILE A 582 -18.18 -25.29 -12.35
CA ILE A 582 -18.20 -26.16 -11.16
C ILE A 582 -16.79 -26.36 -10.58
N ASP A 583 -15.78 -26.57 -11.43
CA ASP A 583 -14.39 -26.72 -10.99
C ASP A 583 -13.86 -25.44 -10.32
N LYS A 584 -14.18 -24.26 -10.87
CA LYS A 584 -13.89 -22.97 -10.24
C LYS A 584 -14.62 -22.79 -8.91
N ALA A 585 -15.93 -23.01 -8.89
CA ALA A 585 -16.74 -22.87 -7.69
C ALA A 585 -16.22 -23.75 -6.55
N LEU A 586 -15.85 -25.01 -6.85
CA LEU A 586 -15.26 -25.91 -5.87
C LEU A 586 -13.94 -25.37 -5.30
N THR A 587 -13.07 -24.84 -6.16
CA THR A 587 -11.77 -24.27 -5.78
C THR A 587 -11.97 -23.08 -4.83
N LEU A 588 -12.88 -22.17 -5.17
CA LEU A 588 -13.22 -21.03 -4.32
C LEU A 588 -13.84 -21.47 -2.99
N ALA A 589 -14.81 -22.40 -3.01
CA ALA A 589 -15.50 -22.87 -1.81
C ALA A 589 -14.57 -23.58 -0.81
N GLN A 590 -13.55 -24.30 -1.29
CA GLN A 590 -12.50 -24.88 -0.44
C GLN A 590 -11.71 -23.80 0.31
N GLY A 591 -11.48 -22.65 -0.35
CA GLY A 591 -10.94 -21.46 0.28
C GLY A 591 -11.82 -20.91 1.40
N TYR A 592 -13.15 -20.97 1.26
CA TYR A 592 -14.12 -20.51 2.26
C TYR A 592 -14.33 -21.49 3.44
N ARG A 593 -14.45 -22.80 3.18
CA ARG A 593 -14.80 -23.83 4.18
C ARG A 593 -13.76 -24.03 5.30
N THR A 594 -12.49 -23.72 5.04
CA THR A 594 -11.40 -23.95 6.01
C THR A 594 -11.52 -23.05 7.27
N PHE A 595 -12.55 -22.18 7.36
CA PHE A 595 -12.57 -21.08 8.32
C PHE A 595 -13.87 -20.85 9.11
N PHE A 596 -14.90 -21.71 9.00
CA PHE A 596 -16.09 -21.66 9.88
C PHE A 596 -16.11 -22.71 11.01
N GLN A 597 -15.05 -23.50 11.19
CA GLN A 597 -14.98 -24.52 12.26
C GLN A 597 -14.47 -24.01 13.62
N LYS A 598 -14.42 -22.70 13.87
CA LYS A 598 -14.06 -22.15 15.20
C LYS A 598 -15.09 -21.14 15.74
N THR A 599 -16.38 -21.45 15.60
CA THR A 599 -17.44 -20.71 16.31
C THR A 599 -18.67 -21.56 16.63
N LEU A 600 -18.46 -22.83 16.97
CA LEU A 600 -19.41 -23.64 17.75
C LEU A 600 -18.70 -24.18 18.98
#